data_AF-A0A0Q7I5K2-F1
#
_entry.id   AF-A0A0Q7I5K2-F1
#
_cell.length_a   1.000
_cell.length_b   1.000
_cell.length_c   1.000
_cell.angle_alpha   90.00
_cell.angle_beta   90.00
_cell.angle_gamma   90.00
#
_symmetry.space_group_name_H-M   'P 1'
#
loop_
_entity.id
_entity.type
_entity.pdbx_description
1 polymer ?
#
loop_
_entity_poly.entity_id
_entity_poly.type
_entity_poly.pdbx_seq_one_letter_code
_entity_poly.pdbx_strand_id
1 'polypeptide(L)'
;MSALPSNPESAEPASDAPWVVCLCAEWCGTCRDYRPLLEQVARAHPQFRFAWVDIEDHADIADAFDVETFPTLLVAGADGTRFLGPLLPHAETLSRMLSALQPPKPSSLDVDLLLAVLNKKPAVFAV
;
A
#
# COMPACT_ATOMS: atom_id res chain seq x y z
N MET A 1 18.31 -3.91 37.87
CA MET A 1 17.03 -3.32 38.33
C MET A 1 16.68 -2.16 37.42
N SER A 2 15.50 -2.24 36.80
CA SER A 2 14.59 -1.18 36.32
C SER A 2 15.14 0.07 35.64
N ALA A 3 14.75 0.30 34.38
CA ALA A 3 13.67 1.25 34.05
C ALA A 3 13.36 1.25 32.53
N LEU A 4 12.16 0.74 32.20
CA LEU A 4 11.24 1.05 31.08
C LEU A 4 11.81 1.64 29.76
N PRO A 5 11.55 1.04 28.58
CA PRO A 5 11.41 1.84 27.37
C PRO A 5 10.02 2.48 27.37
N SER A 6 9.96 3.75 27.75
CA SER A 6 8.82 4.62 27.53
C SER A 6 8.65 4.86 26.03
N ASN A 7 7.65 4.21 25.42
CA ASN A 7 6.58 4.83 24.59
C ASN A 7 6.05 3.85 23.51
N PRO A 8 4.77 3.46 23.51
CA PRO A 8 4.13 2.75 22.39
C PRO A 8 3.44 3.67 21.35
N GLU A 9 3.69 4.98 21.34
CA GLU A 9 2.76 5.95 20.72
C GLU A 9 3.12 6.48 19.31
N SER A 10 4.15 5.96 18.64
CA SER A 10 4.41 6.32 17.24
C SER A 10 5.11 5.17 16.55
N ALA A 11 4.35 4.13 16.20
CA ALA A 11 4.87 3.07 15.34
C ALA A 11 4.97 3.62 13.92
N GLU A 12 5.98 4.45 13.67
CA GLU A 12 6.38 4.77 12.31
C GLU A 12 6.82 3.46 11.66
N PRO A 13 6.31 3.12 10.47
CA PRO A 13 6.73 1.92 9.78
C PRO A 13 8.26 1.95 9.62
N ALA A 14 8.91 0.84 9.93
CA ALA A 14 10.34 0.70 9.71
C ALA A 14 10.69 1.15 8.27
N SER A 15 11.85 1.75 8.03
CA SER A 15 12.20 2.27 6.70
C SER A 15 12.17 1.20 5.59
N ASP A 16 12.24 -0.08 5.96
CA ASP A 16 12.16 -1.25 5.07
C ASP A 16 10.76 -1.91 5.05
N ALA A 17 9.76 -1.30 5.69
CA ALA A 17 8.40 -1.82 5.73
C ALA A 17 7.80 -1.90 4.32
N PRO A 18 7.14 -3.01 3.97
CA PRO A 18 6.50 -3.16 2.67
C PRO A 18 5.37 -2.13 2.50
N TRP A 19 5.23 -1.68 1.26
CA TRP A 19 4.16 -0.79 0.82
C TRP A 19 2.90 -1.58 0.50
N VAL A 20 1.76 -1.02 0.87
CA VAL A 20 0.40 -1.39 0.48
C VAL A 20 -0.15 -0.22 -0.31
N VAL A 21 -0.21 -0.39 -1.63
CA VAL A 21 -0.55 0.66 -2.59
C VAL A 21 -1.94 0.36 -3.14
N CYS A 22 -2.89 1.29 -3.03
CA CYS A 22 -4.08 1.27 -3.88
C CYS A 22 -3.79 1.99 -5.18
N LEU A 23 -3.80 1.23 -6.27
CA LEU A 23 -3.95 1.73 -7.63
C LEU A 23 -5.44 2.01 -7.83
N CYS A 24 -5.77 3.27 -7.78
CA CYS A 24 -7.11 3.82 -7.67
C CYS A 24 -7.31 4.91 -8.75
N ALA A 25 -8.55 5.38 -8.94
CA ALA A 25 -8.87 6.49 -9.86
C ALA A 25 -9.91 7.42 -9.23
N GLU A 26 -9.75 8.74 -9.35
CA GLU A 26 -10.60 9.74 -8.68
C GLU A 26 -12.08 9.66 -9.15
N TRP A 27 -12.34 9.35 -10.43
CA TRP A 27 -13.72 9.19 -10.93
C TRP A 27 -14.44 7.95 -10.40
N CYS A 28 -13.71 6.94 -9.93
CA CYS A 28 -14.28 5.69 -9.45
C CYS A 28 -14.89 5.85 -8.04
N GLY A 29 -16.22 5.71 -7.93
CA GLY A 29 -16.92 5.80 -6.65
C GLY A 29 -16.39 4.82 -5.60
N THR A 30 -16.14 3.57 -6.02
CA THR A 30 -15.58 2.52 -5.17
C THR A 30 -14.18 2.87 -4.64
N CYS A 31 -13.34 3.54 -5.43
CA CYS A 31 -12.00 3.98 -5.00
C CYS A 31 -12.06 5.09 -3.95
N ARG A 32 -12.98 6.05 -4.10
CA ARG A 32 -13.18 7.11 -3.11
C ARG A 32 -13.68 6.54 -1.78
N ASP A 33 -14.58 5.56 -1.81
CA ASP A 33 -15.03 4.84 -0.61
C ASP A 33 -13.92 3.98 0.02
N TYR A 34 -12.95 3.53 -0.80
CA TYR A 34 -11.80 2.74 -0.35
C TYR A 34 -10.81 3.55 0.48
N ARG A 35 -10.63 4.85 0.18
CA ARG A 35 -9.64 5.71 0.84
C ARG A 35 -9.78 5.77 2.38
N PRO A 36 -10.94 6.11 2.98
CA PRO A 36 -11.08 6.14 4.44
C PRO A 36 -10.90 4.76 5.08
N LEU A 37 -11.22 3.68 4.35
CA LEU A 37 -10.98 2.31 4.79
C LEU A 37 -9.49 1.99 4.79
N LEU A 38 -8.75 2.42 3.76
CA LEU A 38 -7.31 2.25 3.68
C LEU A 38 -6.59 2.99 4.81
N GLU A 39 -7.03 4.20 5.16
CA GLU A 39 -6.54 4.92 6.34
C GLU A 39 -6.82 4.17 7.65
N GLN A 40 -8.01 3.58 7.79
CA GLN A 40 -8.36 2.79 8.98
C GLN A 40 -7.45 1.57 9.13
N VAL A 41 -7.21 0.85 8.04
CA VAL A 41 -6.31 -0.30 8.03
C VAL A 41 -4.87 0.15 8.27
N ALA A 42 -4.44 1.29 7.71
CA ALA A 42 -3.12 1.85 7.95
C ALA A 42 -2.84 2.09 9.43
N ARG A 43 -3.82 2.62 10.16
CA ARG A 43 -3.72 2.79 11.62
C ARG A 43 -3.63 1.45 12.38
N ALA A 44 -4.28 0.40 11.88
CA ALA A 44 -4.25 -0.93 12.49
C ALA A 44 -2.99 -1.75 12.14
N HIS A 45 -2.28 -1.38 11.08
CA HIS A 45 -1.16 -2.12 10.51
C HIS A 45 0.11 -1.24 10.38
N PRO A 46 0.67 -0.73 11.49
CA PRO A 46 1.82 0.18 11.45
C PRO A 46 3.11 -0.45 10.90
N GLN A 47 3.16 -1.77 10.76
CA GLN A 47 4.26 -2.50 10.12
C GLN A 47 4.27 -2.39 8.58
N PHE A 48 3.25 -1.77 7.98
CA PHE A 48 3.14 -1.52 6.54
C PHE A 48 3.08 -0.02 6.27
N ARG A 49 3.50 0.38 5.08
CA ARG A 49 3.36 1.75 4.57
C ARG A 49 2.20 1.78 3.60
N PHE A 50 1.31 2.75 3.71
CA PHE A 50 0.12 2.81 2.87
C PHE A 50 0.23 3.95 1.87
N ALA A 51 -0.18 3.67 0.63
CA ALA A 51 -0.22 4.66 -0.43
C ALA A 51 -1.54 4.58 -1.19
N TRP A 52 -2.12 5.73 -1.48
CA TRP A 52 -3.21 5.88 -2.44
C TRP A 52 -2.64 6.56 -3.68
N VAL A 53 -2.65 5.84 -4.80
CA VAL A 53 -2.09 6.29 -6.07
C VAL A 53 -3.23 6.43 -7.05
N ASP A 54 -3.51 7.67 -7.43
CA ASP A 54 -4.34 7.93 -8.59
C ASP A 54 -3.53 7.64 -9.86
N ILE A 55 -3.96 6.62 -10.58
CA ILE A 55 -3.30 6.24 -11.83
C ILE A 55 -3.61 7.22 -12.98
N GLU A 56 -4.61 8.10 -12.85
CA GLU A 56 -4.88 9.15 -13.85
C GLU A 56 -3.85 10.27 -13.83
N ASP A 57 -3.42 10.68 -12.63
CA ASP A 57 -2.34 11.67 -12.45
C ASP A 57 -0.96 11.09 -12.79
N HIS A 58 -0.88 9.76 -12.89
CA HIS A 58 0.34 8.99 -13.12
C HIS A 58 0.13 7.94 -14.21
N ALA A 59 -0.17 8.39 -15.43
CA ALA A 59 -0.42 7.51 -16.59
C ALA A 59 0.73 6.52 -16.86
N ASP A 60 1.97 6.90 -16.53
CA ASP A 60 3.15 6.03 -16.58
C ASP A 60 3.05 4.82 -15.64
N ILE A 61 2.38 4.97 -14.49
CA ILE A 61 2.05 3.88 -13.57
C ILE A 61 0.87 3.07 -14.11
N ALA A 62 -0.17 3.72 -14.64
CA ALA A 62 -1.34 3.03 -15.18
C ALA A 62 -0.99 1.99 -16.25
N ASP A 63 -0.20 2.41 -17.25
CA ASP A 63 0.23 1.56 -18.37
C ASP A 63 1.15 0.42 -17.91
N ALA A 64 1.98 0.67 -16.90
CA ALA A 64 2.97 -0.29 -16.42
C ALA A 64 2.37 -1.47 -15.64
N PHE A 65 1.21 -1.25 -15.01
CA PHE A 65 0.53 -2.26 -14.19
C PHE A 65 -0.64 -2.95 -14.89
N ASP A 66 -0.99 -2.53 -16.11
CA ASP A 66 -2.14 -3.02 -16.89
C ASP A 66 -3.42 -3.09 -16.01
N VAL A 67 -3.70 -1.99 -15.29
CA VAL A 67 -4.78 -1.97 -14.30
C VAL A 67 -6.13 -1.86 -15.01
N GLU A 68 -6.71 -3.01 -15.33
CA GLU A 68 -8.03 -3.08 -15.96
C GLU A 68 -9.21 -2.95 -14.97
N THR A 69 -8.94 -3.14 -13.67
CA THR A 69 -9.98 -3.18 -12.62
C THR A 69 -9.59 -2.30 -11.43
N PHE A 70 -10.50 -1.41 -11.03
CA PHE A 70 -10.33 -0.54 -9.87
C PHE A 70 -11.26 -0.93 -8.72
N PRO A 71 -10.82 -0.86 -7.46
CA PRO A 71 -9.44 -0.63 -7.01
C PRO A 71 -8.56 -1.89 -7.13
N THR A 72 -7.28 -1.70 -7.50
CA THR A 72 -6.26 -2.75 -7.47
C THR A 72 -5.27 -2.48 -6.35
N LEU A 73 -4.93 -3.50 -5.56
CA LEU A 73 -3.93 -3.39 -4.51
C LEU A 73 -2.62 -4.05 -4.93
N LEU A 74 -1.52 -3.37 -4.62
CA LEU A 74 -0.17 -3.90 -4.68
C LEU A 74 0.39 -3.94 -3.25
N VAL A 75 0.98 -5.08 -2.87
CA VAL A 75 1.79 -5.20 -1.67
C VAL A 75 3.19 -5.63 -2.04
N ALA A 76 4.18 -4.75 -1.85
CA ALA A 76 5.56 -5.00 -2.23
C ALA A 76 6.55 -4.28 -1.33
N GLY A 77 7.71 -4.88 -1.11
CA GLY A 77 8.83 -4.30 -0.35
C GLY A 77 10.13 -4.43 -1.14
N ALA A 78 11.25 -4.05 -0.51
CA ALA A 78 12.58 -4.19 -1.12
C ALA A 78 12.96 -5.65 -1.44
N ASP A 79 12.30 -6.60 -0.79
CA ASP A 79 12.46 -8.04 -1.00
C ASP A 79 11.53 -8.63 -2.07
N GLY A 80 10.63 -7.81 -2.64
CA GLY A 80 9.80 -8.16 -3.79
C GLY A 80 8.28 -8.03 -3.55
N THR A 81 7.52 -8.49 -4.54
CA THR A 81 6.05 -8.41 -4.59
C THR A 81 5.40 -9.58 -3.85
N ARG A 82 4.47 -9.27 -2.95
CA ARG A 82 3.69 -10.25 -2.18
C ARG A 82 2.26 -10.40 -2.70
N PHE A 83 1.68 -9.32 -3.21
CA PHE A 83 0.32 -9.31 -3.73
C PHE A 83 0.18 -8.25 -4.83
N LEU A 84 -0.54 -8.58 -5.89
CA LEU A 84 -0.98 -7.63 -6.90
C LEU A 84 -2.32 -8.13 -7.44
N GLY A 85 -3.39 -7.36 -7.27
CA GLY A 85 -4.70 -7.72 -7.81
C GLY A 85 -5.87 -6.89 -7.25
N PRO A 86 -7.07 -7.03 -7.83
CA PRO A 86 -8.24 -6.29 -7.41
C PRO A 86 -8.70 -6.71 -6.01
N LEU A 87 -9.05 -5.73 -5.17
CA LEU A 87 -9.64 -5.99 -3.86
C LEU A 87 -10.73 -4.97 -3.56
N LEU A 88 -11.96 -5.43 -3.39
CA LEU A 88 -13.10 -4.58 -3.06
C LEU A 88 -12.98 -3.94 -1.66
N PRO A 89 -13.64 -2.78 -1.43
CA PRO A 89 -13.59 -2.03 -0.17
C PRO A 89 -14.24 -2.78 0.98
N HIS A 90 -13.49 -3.71 1.57
CA HIS A 90 -13.88 -4.41 2.78
C HIS A 90 -12.70 -4.49 3.76
N ALA A 91 -12.79 -3.74 4.87
CA ALA A 91 -11.68 -3.52 5.80
C ALA A 91 -11.18 -4.84 6.40
N GLU A 92 -12.12 -5.73 6.72
CA GLU A 92 -11.83 -7.04 7.30
C GLU A 92 -11.10 -7.94 6.28
N THR A 93 -11.50 -7.90 5.01
CA THR A 93 -10.84 -8.66 3.95
C THR A 93 -9.43 -8.15 3.70
N LEU A 94 -9.23 -6.83 3.65
CA LEU A 94 -7.90 -6.24 3.52
C LEU A 94 -6.99 -6.63 4.69
N SER A 95 -7.48 -6.48 5.93
CA SER A 95 -6.70 -6.81 7.13
C SER A 95 -6.33 -8.31 7.16
N ARG A 96 -7.27 -9.19 6.76
CA ARG A 96 -7.01 -10.63 6.64
C ARG A 96 -6.00 -10.96 5.54
N MET A 97 -6.09 -10.30 4.39
CA MET A 97 -5.13 -10.46 3.28
C MET A 97 -3.73 -10.04 3.73
N LEU A 98 -3.59 -8.89 4.40
CA LEU A 98 -2.30 -8.42 4.94
C LEU A 98 -1.71 -9.39 5.97
N SER A 99 -2.57 -10.06 6.75
CA SER A 99 -2.16 -11.06 7.73
C SER A 99 -1.78 -12.41 7.10
N ALA A 100 -2.20 -12.66 5.85
CA ALA A 100 -2.00 -13.91 5.12
C ALA A 100 -1.13 -13.74 3.87
N LEU A 101 -0.26 -12.72 3.85
CA LEU A 101 0.61 -12.46 2.70
C LEU A 101 1.52 -13.64 2.40
N GLN A 102 1.66 -13.92 1.12
CA GLN A 102 2.60 -14.91 0.62
C GLN A 102 4.05 -14.40 0.78
N PRO A 103 5.04 -15.31 0.80
CA PRO A 103 6.44 -14.91 0.68
C PRO A 103 6.65 -14.06 -0.59
N PRO A 104 7.54 -13.07 -0.54
CA PRO A 104 7.79 -12.19 -1.66
C PRO A 104 8.29 -12.99 -2.87
N LYS A 105 7.79 -12.60 -4.05
CA LYS A 105 8.26 -13.05 -5.35
C LYS A 105 9.05 -11.92 -6.00
N PRO A 106 9.92 -12.21 -6.99
CA PRO A 106 10.63 -11.17 -7.73
C PRO A 106 9.64 -10.12 -8.25
N SER A 107 9.90 -8.85 -7.94
CA SER A 107 9.16 -7.71 -8.49
C SER A 107 9.47 -7.55 -9.98
N SER A 108 8.51 -6.98 -10.72
CA SER A 108 8.78 -6.45 -12.06
C SER A 108 9.49 -5.10 -11.94
N LEU A 109 10.13 -4.65 -13.03
CA LEU A 109 10.75 -3.32 -13.10
C LEU A 109 9.76 -2.22 -12.72
N ASP A 110 8.49 -2.37 -13.11
CA ASP A 110 7.41 -1.42 -12.87
C ASP A 110 7.10 -1.27 -11.37
N VAL A 111 7.09 -2.40 -10.65
CA VAL A 111 6.97 -2.40 -9.18
C VAL A 111 8.17 -1.69 -8.56
N ASP A 112 9.39 -2.00 -9.00
CA ASP A 112 10.59 -1.40 -8.43
C ASP A 112 10.62 0.12 -8.66
N LEU A 113 10.21 0.58 -9.84
CA LEU A 113 10.09 2.01 -10.17
C LEU A 113 9.03 2.70 -9.30
N LEU A 114 7.85 2.09 -9.15
CA LEU A 114 6.79 2.61 -8.28
C LEU A 114 7.28 2.74 -6.83
N LEU A 115 7.89 1.68 -6.28
CA LEU A 115 8.44 1.70 -4.93
C LEU A 115 9.50 2.80 -4.77
N ALA A 116 10.34 3.03 -5.78
CA ALA A 116 11.32 4.11 -5.77
C ALA A 116 10.65 5.50 -5.74
N VAL A 117 9.56 5.70 -6.49
CA VAL A 117 8.77 6.95 -6.47
C VAL A 117 8.12 7.17 -5.11
N LEU A 118 7.45 6.14 -4.57
CA LEU A 118 6.81 6.18 -3.26
C LEU A 118 7.82 6.48 -2.14
N ASN A 119 9.02 5.89 -2.20
CA ASN A 119 10.08 6.14 -1.24
C ASN A 119 10.66 7.56 -1.34
N LYS A 120 10.70 8.16 -2.53
CA LYS A 120 11.15 9.55 -2.72
C LYS A 120 10.12 10.58 -2.26
N LYS A 121 8.82 10.30 -2.41
CA LYS A 121 7.74 11.25 -2.14
C LYS A 121 6.56 10.62 -1.38
N PRO A 122 6.79 10.07 -0.17
CA PRO A 122 5.75 9.34 0.55
C PRO A 122 4.54 10.22 0.92
N ALA A 123 4.76 11.50 1.21
CA ALA A 123 3.70 12.43 1.60
C ALA A 123 2.70 12.76 0.48
N VAL A 124 3.09 12.58 -0.80
CA VAL A 124 2.21 12.84 -1.95
C VAL A 124 1.15 11.76 -2.09
N PHE A 125 1.49 10.53 -1.72
CA PHE A 125 0.66 9.35 -1.88
C PHE A 125 0.02 8.90 -0.55
N ALA A 126 0.11 9.72 0.50
CA ALA A 126 -0.44 9.36 1.79
C ALA A 126 -1.97 9.19 1.71
N VAL A 127 -2.47 8.19 2.42
CA VAL A 127 -3.90 7.88 2.52
C VAL A 127 -4.63 8.93 3.33
#